data_AF-A0A7S1NS71-F1
#
_entry.id   AF-A0A7S1NS71-F1
#
_cell.length_a   1.000
_cell.length_b   1.000
_cell.length_c   1.000
_cell.angle_alpha   90.00
_cell.angle_beta   90.00
_cell.angle_gamma   90.00
#
_symmetry.space_group_name_H-M   'P 1'
#
loop_
_entity.id
_entity.type
_entity.pdbx_description
1 polymer ?
#
loop_
_entity_poly.entity_id
_entity_poly.type
_entity_poly.pdbx_seq_one_letter_code
_entity_poly.pdbx_strand_id
1 'polypeptide(L)'
;IFFRFCVSMATKQEDAPSPGPSGMFGKCFAKLEEAVRGGVLKTCVAAEPLRDSAASKMEWVGDTALLLEVRRAISDINDKLHERDMARLSEMCVSTKALATLYDKLMIGKLMQGETKNMDTRRKAEVMGMMVYELQAQEREGDILAKAAVQLLTFSCITVTLPLFKPRQPRGLPAEVQTAINKLKRFKAEKDDPNWTHSSLAGGRDPITSTGKLKVPTDPRTQDELVSAMVMCYLENQPMNFVERTTQHFPYIEDLDIEILDSDRGPKDWLLYTPTDEFQFLRFRAAILHKLFPSIEKLELLLYTASGWHSGKKCYKTSFHCVWPQLVVDRERAHVVRLRSIDTFEREMDVPGSWCERLTKKVRQACGKEDKVWDTVFDITGVRAGSLRMPFNDKVMALTGKNEGRPILPVAGYTFTFDDNVPCMQDTTPESYVTQSVEWVHMGLTHTREAVQEEEWIKMSTVQRPLDEPLTQWISPVARKDWNKRAKSTGGSTQRRVWKPKDPVQAAKEEEEYQEMQRGIRRKFEGTEQELKAELDKVMGDDSGNLSTLEEQRTRDAESRRFIWKHKKLKGVINFTTPAGEVHVQGNQEQQIFMLDLLKGWTQPWEGPVPSLESEGKGKGKGKGKG
;
A
#
# COMPACT_ATOMS: atom_id res chain seq x y z
N ILE A 1 -2.62 -15.13 -59.14
CA ILE A 1 -3.42 -13.89 -59.05
C ILE A 1 -3.03 -13.08 -57.80
N PHE A 2 -3.02 -13.67 -56.60
CA PHE A 2 -2.55 -13.04 -55.35
C PHE A 2 -1.10 -12.50 -55.42
N PHE A 3 -0.16 -13.24 -56.04
CA PHE A 3 1.23 -12.78 -56.20
C PHE A 3 1.39 -11.54 -57.11
N ARG A 4 0.52 -11.36 -58.13
CA ARG A 4 0.51 -10.14 -58.98
C ARG A 4 -0.07 -8.92 -58.24
N PHE A 5 -0.88 -9.14 -57.22
CA PHE A 5 -1.47 -8.09 -56.39
C PHE A 5 -0.46 -7.56 -55.35
N CYS A 6 0.33 -8.44 -54.73
CA CYS A 6 1.33 -8.05 -53.73
C CYS A 6 2.52 -7.27 -54.32
N VAL A 7 2.95 -7.59 -55.55
CA VAL A 7 4.02 -6.87 -56.27
C VAL A 7 3.58 -5.46 -56.69
N SER A 8 2.27 -5.26 -56.96
CA SER A 8 1.68 -3.95 -57.29
C SER A 8 1.56 -3.01 -56.07
N MET A 9 1.35 -3.57 -54.87
CA MET A 9 1.27 -2.82 -53.61
C MET A 9 2.65 -2.40 -53.08
N ALA A 10 3.66 -3.25 -53.23
CA ALA A 10 5.03 -2.98 -52.76
C ALA A 10 5.75 -1.88 -53.58
N THR A 11 5.25 -1.55 -54.77
CA THR A 11 5.85 -0.55 -55.66
C THR A 11 5.19 0.84 -55.54
N LYS A 12 4.21 1.03 -54.63
CA LYS A 12 3.41 2.27 -54.54
C LYS A 12 3.32 2.92 -53.16
N GLN A 13 4.18 2.58 -52.21
CA GLN A 13 4.15 3.18 -50.87
C GLN A 13 5.30 4.18 -50.66
N GLU A 14 5.08 5.45 -51.04
CA GLU A 14 5.94 6.57 -50.60
C GLU A 14 5.33 7.42 -49.47
N ASP A 15 4.03 7.33 -49.13
CA ASP A 15 3.43 8.29 -48.17
C ASP A 15 2.46 7.68 -47.14
N ALA A 16 2.97 7.06 -46.06
CA ALA A 16 2.16 6.82 -44.86
C ALA A 16 3.00 6.89 -43.56
N PRO A 17 2.52 7.57 -42.50
CA PRO A 17 3.29 7.78 -41.28
C PRO A 17 3.35 6.55 -40.37
N SER A 18 4.54 6.29 -39.82
CA SER A 18 4.83 5.22 -38.85
C SER A 18 4.19 5.50 -37.47
N PRO A 19 3.68 4.47 -36.76
CA PRO A 19 3.23 4.61 -35.37
C PRO A 19 4.43 4.84 -34.44
N GLY A 20 4.35 5.87 -33.59
CA GLY A 20 5.46 6.33 -32.73
C GLY A 20 5.98 5.30 -31.71
N PRO A 21 7.27 5.39 -31.29
CA PRO A 21 8.01 4.30 -30.65
C PRO A 21 7.81 4.16 -29.13
N SER A 22 6.94 4.95 -28.49
CA SER A 22 6.94 5.09 -27.02
C SER A 22 6.11 4.06 -26.25
N GLY A 23 5.55 3.04 -26.92
CA GLY A 23 4.87 1.92 -26.29
C GLY A 23 5.67 0.61 -26.39
N MET A 24 5.52 -0.28 -25.40
CA MET A 24 6.09 -1.64 -25.43
C MET A 24 5.73 -2.37 -26.74
N PHE A 25 4.54 -2.10 -27.28
CA PHE A 25 4.04 -2.58 -28.57
C PHE A 25 4.84 -2.06 -29.78
N GLY A 26 5.26 -0.78 -29.77
CA GLY A 26 6.07 -0.18 -30.83
C GLY A 26 7.49 -0.75 -30.88
N LYS A 27 8.05 -1.10 -29.71
CA LYS A 27 9.36 -1.77 -29.61
C LYS A 27 9.33 -3.19 -30.16
N CYS A 28 8.24 -3.93 -29.92
CA CYS A 28 8.05 -5.26 -30.50
C CYS A 28 7.85 -5.20 -32.03
N PHE A 29 7.10 -4.22 -32.51
CA PHE A 29 6.84 -4.04 -33.95
C PHE A 29 8.11 -3.65 -34.73
N ALA A 30 8.95 -2.79 -34.16
CA ALA A 30 10.24 -2.39 -34.75
C ALA A 30 11.22 -3.57 -34.88
N LYS A 31 11.27 -4.48 -33.89
CA LYS A 31 12.08 -5.71 -33.98
C LYS A 31 11.56 -6.70 -35.02
N LEU A 32 10.25 -6.73 -35.23
CA LEU A 32 9.65 -7.55 -36.28
C LEU A 32 10.02 -7.01 -37.67
N GLU A 33 9.95 -5.71 -37.89
CA GLU A 33 10.37 -5.08 -39.15
C GLU A 33 11.87 -5.27 -39.44
N GLU A 34 12.71 -5.23 -38.40
CA GLU A 34 14.15 -5.51 -38.49
C GLU A 34 14.42 -6.95 -38.94
N ALA A 35 13.69 -7.93 -38.40
CA ALA A 35 13.78 -9.34 -38.79
C ALA A 35 13.31 -9.59 -40.24
N VAL A 36 12.29 -8.85 -40.71
CA VAL A 36 11.83 -8.91 -42.10
C VAL A 36 12.84 -8.27 -43.06
N ARG A 37 13.44 -7.12 -42.70
CA ARG A 37 14.50 -6.48 -43.51
C ARG A 37 15.78 -7.30 -43.57
N GLY A 38 16.07 -8.09 -42.52
CA GLY A 38 17.22 -8.98 -42.44
C GLY A 38 17.16 -10.22 -43.35
N GLY A 39 16.07 -10.43 -44.10
CA GLY A 39 16.00 -11.51 -45.10
C GLY A 39 15.85 -12.92 -44.53
N VAL A 40 15.60 -13.06 -43.23
CA VAL A 40 15.45 -14.36 -42.53
C VAL A 40 14.27 -15.20 -43.08
N LEU A 41 13.29 -14.56 -43.71
CA LEU A 41 12.08 -15.18 -44.28
C LEU A 41 12.22 -15.66 -45.74
N LYS A 42 13.37 -15.52 -46.41
CA LYS A 42 13.48 -15.81 -47.85
C LYS A 42 13.74 -17.27 -48.23
N THR A 43 13.92 -18.19 -47.29
CA THR A 43 14.50 -19.52 -47.59
C THR A 43 13.57 -20.72 -47.41
N CYS A 44 12.27 -20.53 -47.17
CA CYS A 44 11.38 -21.63 -46.78
C CYS A 44 10.19 -21.84 -47.73
N VAL A 45 10.43 -22.09 -49.02
CA VAL A 45 9.35 -22.46 -49.97
C VAL A 45 9.77 -23.65 -50.83
N ALA A 46 9.70 -24.85 -50.24
CA ALA A 46 9.53 -26.12 -50.96
C ALA A 46 9.21 -27.26 -49.96
N ALA A 47 7.95 -27.45 -49.58
CA ALA A 47 7.51 -28.70 -48.96
C ALA A 47 6.03 -29.01 -49.25
N GLU A 48 5.77 -30.27 -49.58
CA GLU A 48 4.51 -30.92 -50.01
C GLU A 48 3.48 -31.15 -48.88
N PRO A 49 2.22 -31.54 -49.18
CA PRO A 49 1.15 -31.58 -48.19
C PRO A 49 1.24 -32.78 -47.22
N LEU A 50 1.06 -32.50 -45.92
CA LEU A 50 1.16 -33.44 -44.80
C LEU A 50 -0.06 -34.40 -44.71
N ARG A 51 0.21 -35.69 -44.44
CA ARG A 51 -0.77 -36.79 -44.24
C ARG A 51 -1.25 -36.90 -42.78
N ASP A 52 -2.38 -37.61 -42.58
CA ASP A 52 -3.13 -37.81 -41.33
C ASP A 52 -2.33 -38.19 -40.05
N SER A 53 -1.13 -38.78 -40.16
CA SER A 53 -0.32 -39.14 -38.99
C SER A 53 0.38 -37.96 -38.31
N ALA A 54 0.51 -36.83 -39.00
CA ALA A 54 1.11 -35.61 -38.45
C ALA A 54 0.11 -34.85 -37.55
N ALA A 55 -1.17 -34.86 -37.88
CA ALA A 55 -2.21 -34.17 -37.12
C ALA A 55 -2.38 -34.76 -35.71
N SER A 56 -2.42 -36.09 -35.57
CA SER A 56 -2.52 -36.76 -34.26
C SER A 56 -1.27 -36.57 -33.40
N LYS A 57 -0.08 -36.46 -34.02
CA LYS A 57 1.15 -36.12 -33.30
C LYS A 57 1.16 -34.67 -32.81
N MET A 58 0.66 -33.74 -33.64
CA MET A 58 0.54 -32.32 -33.27
C MET A 58 -0.50 -32.10 -32.16
N GLU A 59 -1.62 -32.82 -32.20
CA GLU A 59 -2.65 -32.78 -31.15
C GLU A 59 -2.06 -33.17 -29.79
N TRP A 60 -1.30 -34.28 -29.73
CA TRP A 60 -0.67 -34.74 -28.49
C TRP A 60 0.38 -33.76 -27.93
N VAL A 61 1.21 -33.17 -28.79
CA VAL A 61 2.22 -32.16 -28.38
C VAL A 61 1.54 -30.87 -27.93
N GLY A 62 0.50 -30.42 -28.64
CA GLY A 62 -0.28 -29.24 -28.30
C GLY A 62 -0.98 -29.37 -26.95
N ASP A 63 -1.62 -30.51 -26.70
CA ASP A 63 -2.31 -30.80 -25.43
C ASP A 63 -1.34 -30.79 -24.26
N THR A 64 -0.16 -31.39 -24.43
CA THR A 64 0.87 -31.46 -23.38
C THR A 64 1.44 -30.07 -23.08
N ALA A 65 1.76 -29.28 -24.12
CA ALA A 65 2.29 -27.93 -23.96
C ALA A 65 1.27 -26.98 -23.30
N LEU A 66 0.01 -27.06 -23.71
CA LEU A 66 -1.06 -26.27 -23.14
C LEU A 66 -1.29 -26.62 -21.67
N LEU A 67 -1.31 -27.91 -21.32
CA LEU A 67 -1.48 -28.36 -19.95
C LEU A 67 -0.36 -27.86 -19.02
N LEU A 68 0.89 -27.90 -19.49
CA LEU A 68 2.05 -27.42 -18.71
C LEU A 68 1.99 -25.91 -18.45
N GLU A 69 1.59 -25.12 -19.44
CA GLU A 69 1.52 -23.67 -19.30
C GLU A 69 0.28 -23.21 -18.52
N VAL A 70 -0.83 -23.94 -18.60
CA VAL A 70 -1.97 -23.76 -17.68
C VAL A 70 -1.57 -24.06 -16.24
N ARG A 71 -0.83 -25.14 -15.98
CA ARG A 71 -0.31 -25.45 -14.64
C ARG A 71 0.60 -24.35 -14.11
N ARG A 72 1.50 -23.85 -14.96
CA ARG A 72 2.37 -22.73 -14.63
C ARG A 72 1.57 -21.48 -14.27
N ALA A 73 0.60 -21.10 -15.11
CA ALA A 73 -0.26 -19.95 -14.85
C ALA A 73 -1.09 -20.10 -13.56
N ILE A 74 -1.59 -21.30 -13.25
CA ILE A 74 -2.29 -21.58 -11.98
C ILE A 74 -1.33 -21.45 -10.80
N SER A 75 -0.11 -21.97 -10.92
CA SER A 75 0.92 -21.85 -9.88
C SER A 75 1.36 -20.40 -9.64
N ASP A 76 1.45 -19.58 -10.70
CA ASP A 76 1.77 -18.15 -10.57
C ASP A 76 0.64 -17.37 -9.88
N ILE A 77 -0.60 -17.82 -10.00
CA ILE A 77 -1.77 -17.23 -9.33
C ILE A 77 -1.88 -17.70 -7.88
N ASN A 78 -1.57 -18.96 -7.60
CA ASN A 78 -1.61 -19.53 -6.27
C ASN A 78 -0.57 -20.66 -6.12
N ASP A 79 0.58 -20.31 -5.56
CA ASP A 79 1.70 -21.21 -5.31
C ASP A 79 1.44 -22.21 -4.16
N LYS A 80 0.39 -21.99 -3.37
CA LYS A 80 -0.01 -22.83 -2.23
C LYS A 80 -1.06 -23.88 -2.61
N LEU A 81 -1.44 -23.97 -3.87
CA LEU A 81 -2.46 -24.93 -4.30
C LEU A 81 -1.92 -26.36 -4.20
N HIS A 82 -2.68 -27.26 -3.57
CA HIS A 82 -2.30 -28.66 -3.47
C HIS A 82 -2.20 -29.28 -4.88
N GLU A 83 -1.22 -30.15 -5.12
CA GLU A 83 -0.93 -30.73 -6.46
C GLU A 83 -2.17 -31.38 -7.09
N ARG A 84 -2.99 -32.05 -6.28
CA ARG A 84 -4.28 -32.63 -6.69
C ARG A 84 -5.26 -31.59 -7.25
N ASP A 85 -5.37 -30.42 -6.61
CA ASP A 85 -6.26 -29.36 -7.06
C ASP A 85 -5.69 -28.65 -8.29
N MET A 86 -4.36 -28.54 -8.39
CA MET A 86 -3.68 -27.96 -9.55
C MET A 86 -3.88 -28.82 -10.78
N ALA A 87 -3.76 -30.15 -10.65
CA ALA A 87 -4.06 -31.11 -11.69
C ALA A 87 -5.53 -31.00 -12.14
N ARG A 88 -6.47 -31.00 -11.18
CA ARG A 88 -7.92 -30.88 -11.46
C ARG A 88 -8.28 -29.58 -12.19
N LEU A 89 -7.75 -28.44 -11.75
CA LEU A 89 -8.01 -27.15 -12.39
C LEU A 89 -7.40 -27.10 -13.80
N SER A 90 -6.22 -27.67 -13.97
CA SER A 90 -5.53 -27.68 -15.26
C SER A 90 -6.29 -28.54 -16.28
N GLU A 91 -6.75 -29.73 -15.88
CA GLU A 91 -7.62 -30.60 -16.69
C GLU A 91 -8.94 -29.92 -17.07
N MET A 92 -9.57 -29.18 -16.14
CA MET A 92 -10.78 -28.41 -16.43
C MET A 92 -10.53 -27.32 -17.48
N CYS A 93 -9.41 -26.60 -17.37
CA CYS A 93 -9.02 -25.51 -18.27
C CYS A 93 -8.68 -26.00 -19.68
N VAL A 94 -8.14 -27.22 -19.84
CA VAL A 94 -7.84 -27.82 -21.16
C VAL A 94 -8.92 -28.78 -21.64
N SER A 95 -10.05 -28.89 -20.93
CA SER A 95 -11.15 -29.77 -21.35
C SER A 95 -11.67 -29.39 -22.74
N THR A 96 -12.11 -30.38 -23.52
CA THR A 96 -12.69 -30.17 -24.86
C THR A 96 -13.80 -29.11 -24.84
N LYS A 97 -14.59 -29.04 -23.75
CA LYS A 97 -15.64 -28.03 -23.57
C LYS A 97 -15.07 -26.61 -23.40
N ALA A 98 -14.01 -26.45 -22.60
CA ALA A 98 -13.34 -25.17 -22.42
C ALA A 98 -12.66 -24.71 -23.71
N LEU A 99 -11.98 -25.64 -24.41
CA LEU A 99 -11.34 -25.38 -25.70
C LEU A 99 -12.34 -25.07 -26.81
N ALA A 100 -13.45 -25.78 -26.90
CA ALA A 100 -14.53 -25.47 -27.85
C ALA A 100 -15.14 -24.08 -27.57
N THR A 101 -15.33 -23.74 -26.30
CA THR A 101 -15.80 -22.39 -25.91
C THR A 101 -14.80 -21.30 -26.31
N LEU A 102 -13.51 -21.57 -26.16
CA LEU A 102 -12.43 -20.67 -26.58
C LEU A 102 -12.39 -20.55 -28.11
N TYR A 103 -12.50 -21.67 -28.82
CA TYR A 103 -12.53 -21.78 -30.28
C TYR A 103 -13.67 -20.95 -30.88
N ASP A 104 -14.88 -21.08 -30.32
CA ASP A 104 -16.07 -20.32 -30.73
C ASP A 104 -15.91 -18.82 -30.48
N LYS A 105 -15.32 -18.44 -29.34
CA LYS A 105 -15.15 -17.03 -28.95
C LYS A 105 -14.04 -16.32 -29.71
N LEU A 106 -12.98 -17.03 -30.01
CA LEU A 106 -11.93 -16.57 -30.92
C LEU A 106 -12.43 -16.60 -32.38
N MET A 107 -13.66 -17.07 -32.62
CA MET A 107 -14.27 -17.22 -33.93
C MET A 107 -13.39 -18.00 -34.90
N ILE A 108 -12.58 -18.95 -34.39
CA ILE A 108 -11.59 -19.69 -35.19
C ILE A 108 -12.29 -20.40 -36.35
N GLY A 109 -13.48 -20.98 -36.13
CA GLY A 109 -14.30 -21.58 -37.19
C GLY A 109 -14.70 -20.59 -38.30
N LYS A 110 -15.12 -19.37 -37.95
CA LYS A 110 -15.48 -18.31 -38.93
C LYS A 110 -14.25 -17.70 -39.61
N LEU A 111 -13.11 -17.71 -38.92
CA LEU A 111 -11.82 -17.25 -39.45
C LEU A 111 -11.23 -18.27 -40.43
N MET A 112 -11.33 -19.56 -40.12
CA MET A 112 -11.00 -20.69 -41.00
C MET A 112 -11.86 -20.70 -42.27
N GLN A 113 -13.13 -20.24 -42.17
CA GLN A 113 -14.08 -20.19 -43.28
C GLN A 113 -14.07 -18.86 -44.06
N GLY A 114 -13.28 -17.86 -43.63
CA GLY A 114 -13.08 -16.60 -44.37
C GLY A 114 -14.25 -15.61 -44.35
N GLU A 115 -15.23 -15.75 -43.46
CA GLU A 115 -16.53 -15.04 -43.53
C GLU A 115 -16.56 -13.66 -42.81
N THR A 116 -15.45 -13.14 -42.31
CA THR A 116 -15.45 -11.89 -41.52
C THR A 116 -15.23 -10.63 -42.38
N LYS A 117 -16.15 -9.66 -42.29
CA LYS A 117 -16.06 -8.34 -42.98
C LYS A 117 -15.11 -7.35 -42.30
N ASN A 118 -14.62 -7.67 -41.09
CA ASN A 118 -13.75 -6.78 -40.32
C ASN A 118 -12.27 -7.02 -40.66
N MET A 119 -11.68 -6.11 -41.44
CA MET A 119 -10.28 -6.13 -41.88
C MET A 119 -9.27 -6.28 -40.73
N ASP A 120 -9.57 -5.73 -39.56
CA ASP A 120 -8.67 -5.74 -38.41
C ASP A 120 -8.67 -7.09 -37.69
N THR A 121 -9.84 -7.73 -37.63
CA THR A 121 -10.00 -9.11 -37.15
C THR A 121 -9.39 -10.12 -38.13
N ARG A 122 -9.52 -9.86 -39.44
CA ARG A 122 -8.91 -10.68 -40.49
C ARG A 122 -7.39 -10.60 -40.46
N ARG A 123 -6.80 -9.41 -40.31
CA ARG A 123 -5.35 -9.23 -40.12
C ARG A 123 -4.83 -9.97 -38.88
N LYS A 124 -5.56 -9.92 -37.77
CA LYS A 124 -5.18 -10.65 -36.54
C LYS A 124 -5.23 -12.17 -36.74
N ALA A 125 -6.21 -12.65 -37.51
CA ALA A 125 -6.31 -14.06 -37.86
C ALA A 125 -5.25 -14.51 -38.86
N GLU A 126 -4.88 -13.67 -39.83
CA GLU A 126 -3.79 -13.91 -40.77
C GLU A 126 -2.44 -13.96 -40.05
N VAL A 127 -2.22 -13.10 -39.04
CA VAL A 127 -1.02 -13.14 -38.18
C VAL A 127 -1.00 -14.41 -37.32
N MET A 128 -2.12 -14.81 -36.71
CA MET A 128 -2.18 -16.08 -35.97
C MET A 128 -1.99 -17.30 -36.89
N GLY A 129 -2.57 -17.29 -38.08
CA GLY A 129 -2.41 -18.35 -39.08
C GLY A 129 -0.97 -18.47 -39.58
N MET A 130 -0.29 -17.33 -39.80
CA MET A 130 1.14 -17.31 -40.12
C MET A 130 1.99 -17.84 -38.96
N MET A 131 1.67 -17.49 -37.71
CA MET A 131 2.39 -18.03 -36.54
C MET A 131 2.21 -19.55 -36.41
N VAL A 132 1.01 -20.08 -36.68
CA VAL A 132 0.75 -21.53 -36.67
C VAL A 132 1.44 -22.24 -37.83
N TYR A 133 1.47 -21.65 -39.03
CA TYR A 133 2.20 -22.20 -40.18
C TYR A 133 3.72 -22.23 -39.95
N GLU A 134 4.29 -21.20 -39.32
CA GLU A 134 5.72 -21.16 -39.03
C GLU A 134 6.12 -22.11 -37.90
N LEU A 135 5.22 -22.37 -36.95
CA LEU A 135 5.35 -23.45 -35.98
C LEU A 135 5.30 -24.85 -36.63
N GLN A 136 4.62 -25.01 -37.78
CA GLN A 136 4.59 -26.26 -38.56
C GLN A 136 5.85 -26.45 -39.42
N ALA A 137 6.52 -25.37 -39.83
CA ALA A 137 7.69 -25.41 -40.71
C ALA A 137 9.02 -25.68 -39.97
N GLN A 138 9.07 -25.47 -38.65
CA GLN A 138 10.30 -25.60 -37.85
C GLN A 138 10.20 -26.73 -36.81
N GLU A 139 10.26 -27.97 -37.29
CA GLU A 139 10.32 -29.17 -36.45
C GLU A 139 11.73 -29.48 -35.90
N ARG A 140 12.66 -28.50 -35.88
CA ARG A 140 14.02 -28.70 -35.36
C ARG A 140 14.48 -27.55 -34.49
N GLU A 141 14.78 -27.93 -33.24
CA GLU A 141 15.50 -27.20 -32.19
C GLU A 141 14.82 -25.99 -31.54
N GLY A 142 14.12 -26.26 -30.42
CA GLY A 142 14.33 -25.55 -29.16
C GLY A 142 13.96 -24.07 -29.05
N ASP A 143 13.15 -23.52 -29.94
CA ASP A 143 13.09 -22.06 -30.08
C ASP A 143 12.03 -21.34 -29.21
N ILE A 144 12.44 -20.17 -28.73
CA ILE A 144 11.76 -19.17 -27.92
C ILE A 144 10.39 -18.76 -28.50
N LEU A 145 10.19 -18.94 -29.81
CA LEU A 145 8.95 -18.68 -30.52
C LEU A 145 7.78 -19.58 -30.09
N ALA A 146 8.01 -20.86 -29.79
CA ALA A 146 6.97 -21.74 -29.25
C ALA A 146 6.55 -21.30 -27.84
N LYS A 147 7.51 -20.89 -26.99
CA LYS A 147 7.23 -20.31 -25.66
C LYS A 147 6.48 -18.98 -25.76
N ALA A 148 6.83 -18.13 -26.71
CA ALA A 148 6.15 -16.86 -26.97
C ALA A 148 4.73 -17.08 -27.52
N ALA A 149 4.52 -18.07 -28.40
CA ALA A 149 3.21 -18.41 -28.94
C ALA A 149 2.29 -18.99 -27.85
N VAL A 150 2.80 -19.87 -26.98
CA VAL A 150 2.02 -20.36 -25.83
C VAL A 150 1.78 -19.25 -24.82
N GLN A 151 2.73 -18.37 -24.54
CA GLN A 151 2.49 -17.18 -23.71
C GLN A 151 1.42 -16.25 -24.31
N LEU A 152 1.39 -16.07 -25.64
CA LEU A 152 0.36 -15.28 -26.33
C LEU A 152 -1.01 -15.95 -26.33
N LEU A 153 -1.06 -17.29 -26.45
CA LEU A 153 -2.28 -18.08 -26.31
C LEU A 153 -2.81 -18.05 -24.86
N THR A 154 -1.92 -18.18 -23.87
CA THR A 154 -2.23 -18.05 -22.44
C THR A 154 -2.68 -16.63 -22.10
N PHE A 155 -2.00 -15.61 -22.62
CA PHE A 155 -2.40 -14.22 -22.45
C PHE A 155 -3.73 -13.93 -23.14
N SER A 156 -3.98 -14.50 -24.32
CA SER A 156 -5.27 -14.38 -25.03
C SER A 156 -6.38 -15.12 -24.30
N CYS A 157 -6.10 -16.29 -23.72
CA CYS A 157 -7.02 -16.99 -22.83
C CYS A 157 -7.35 -16.09 -21.64
N ILE A 158 -6.37 -15.67 -20.84
CA ILE A 158 -6.53 -14.81 -19.66
C ILE A 158 -7.27 -13.51 -20.01
N THR A 159 -6.90 -12.83 -21.10
CA THR A 159 -7.49 -11.55 -21.52
C THR A 159 -8.89 -11.70 -22.12
N VAL A 160 -9.26 -12.88 -22.62
CA VAL A 160 -10.62 -13.17 -23.12
C VAL A 160 -11.51 -13.77 -22.02
N THR A 161 -10.99 -14.57 -21.08
CA THR A 161 -11.76 -15.07 -19.91
C THR A 161 -11.94 -14.06 -18.80
N LEU A 162 -11.00 -13.13 -18.56
CA LEU A 162 -11.16 -12.09 -17.53
C LEU A 162 -12.37 -11.16 -17.79
N PRO A 163 -12.65 -10.69 -19.03
CA PRO A 163 -13.86 -9.91 -19.32
C PRO A 163 -15.16 -10.72 -19.34
N LEU A 164 -15.08 -12.07 -19.41
CA LEU A 164 -16.24 -12.96 -19.28
C LEU A 164 -16.66 -13.15 -17.82
N PHE A 165 -15.77 -12.90 -16.87
CA PHE A 165 -16.16 -12.38 -15.56
C PHE A 165 -16.54 -10.91 -15.73
N LYS A 166 -17.64 -10.62 -16.45
CA LYS A 166 -18.37 -9.39 -16.17
C LYS A 166 -18.58 -9.41 -14.66
N PRO A 167 -18.19 -8.36 -13.89
CA PRO A 167 -18.58 -8.30 -12.50
C PRO A 167 -20.09 -8.52 -12.53
N ARG A 168 -20.54 -9.65 -11.98
CA ARG A 168 -21.96 -9.85 -11.69
C ARG A 168 -22.39 -8.53 -11.10
N GLN A 169 -23.46 -7.92 -11.63
CA GLN A 169 -24.10 -6.77 -10.96
C GLN A 169 -24.00 -7.05 -9.48
N PRO A 170 -23.38 -6.14 -8.71
CA PRO A 170 -22.84 -6.44 -7.39
C PRO A 170 -23.88 -7.29 -6.68
N ARG A 171 -23.62 -8.60 -6.57
CA ARG A 171 -24.51 -9.46 -5.82
C ARG A 171 -24.57 -8.75 -4.49
N GLY A 172 -25.78 -8.41 -4.06
CA GLY A 172 -25.96 -7.86 -2.72
C GLY A 172 -25.14 -8.72 -1.75
N LEU A 173 -24.63 -8.08 -0.69
CA LEU A 173 -23.87 -8.79 0.32
C LEU A 173 -24.61 -10.08 0.72
N PRO A 174 -23.91 -11.19 1.00
CA PRO A 174 -24.53 -12.39 1.53
C PRO A 174 -25.53 -12.05 2.65
N ALA A 175 -26.66 -12.75 2.71
CA ALA A 175 -27.74 -12.40 3.63
C ALA A 175 -27.26 -12.39 5.09
N GLU A 176 -26.33 -13.29 5.44
CA GLU A 176 -25.68 -13.36 6.74
C GLU A 176 -24.85 -12.10 7.01
N VAL A 177 -24.00 -11.67 6.06
CA VAL A 177 -23.19 -10.45 6.15
C VAL A 177 -24.08 -9.21 6.30
N GLN A 178 -25.14 -9.11 5.51
CA GLN A 178 -26.07 -8.00 5.60
C GLN A 178 -26.78 -7.96 6.97
N THR A 179 -27.12 -9.13 7.51
CA THR A 179 -27.69 -9.28 8.86
C THR A 179 -26.70 -8.85 9.93
N ALA A 180 -25.44 -9.27 9.85
CA ALA A 180 -24.37 -8.86 10.75
C ALA A 180 -24.15 -7.33 10.73
N ILE A 181 -24.03 -6.73 9.54
CA ILE A 181 -23.92 -5.28 9.37
C ILE A 181 -25.11 -4.54 9.99
N ASN A 182 -26.33 -5.04 9.76
CA ASN A 182 -27.53 -4.41 10.32
C ASN A 182 -27.58 -4.49 11.85
N LYS A 183 -27.11 -5.59 12.45
CA LYS A 183 -26.95 -5.68 13.91
C LYS A 183 -25.98 -4.63 14.42
N LEU A 184 -24.83 -4.46 13.77
CA LEU A 184 -23.80 -3.51 14.22
C LEU A 184 -24.19 -2.04 14.08
N LYS A 185 -25.06 -1.69 13.12
CA LYS A 185 -25.56 -0.31 12.94
C LYS A 185 -26.22 0.26 14.20
N ARG A 186 -26.76 -0.59 15.08
CA ARG A 186 -27.37 -0.15 16.35
C ARG A 186 -26.36 0.48 17.31
N PHE A 187 -25.06 0.21 17.13
CA PHE A 187 -23.98 0.77 17.93
C PHE A 187 -23.42 2.07 17.37
N LYS A 188 -24.00 2.62 16.30
CA LYS A 188 -23.56 3.90 15.73
C LYS A 188 -23.53 4.98 16.82
N ALA A 189 -22.37 5.61 16.99
CA ALA A 189 -22.22 6.74 17.89
C ALA A 189 -22.50 8.06 17.16
N GLU A 190 -23.05 9.02 17.89
CA GLU A 190 -23.22 10.38 17.38
C GLU A 190 -21.86 11.04 17.09
N LYS A 191 -21.85 12.01 16.16
CA LYS A 191 -20.61 12.65 15.68
C LYS A 191 -19.78 13.23 16.83
N ASP A 192 -20.45 13.81 17.81
CA ASP A 192 -19.85 14.49 18.95
C ASP A 192 -19.91 13.67 20.25
N ASP A 193 -20.26 12.38 20.19
CA ASP A 193 -20.24 11.50 21.38
C ASP A 193 -18.80 11.37 21.90
N PRO A 194 -18.51 11.78 23.15
CA PRO A 194 -17.18 11.63 23.75
C PRO A 194 -16.86 10.17 24.13
N ASN A 195 -17.89 9.34 24.29
CA ASN A 195 -17.86 8.01 24.89
C ASN A 195 -18.04 6.90 23.86
N TRP A 196 -17.39 7.05 22.69
CA TRP A 196 -17.30 5.98 21.69
C TRP A 196 -16.17 5.00 22.04
N THR A 197 -16.38 3.72 21.73
CA THR A 197 -15.45 2.63 22.04
C THR A 197 -14.71 2.10 20.81
N HIS A 198 -15.29 2.19 19.62
CA HIS A 198 -14.65 1.79 18.37
C HIS A 198 -14.74 2.87 17.29
N SER A 199 -13.77 2.89 16.39
CA SER A 199 -13.79 3.72 15.18
C SER A 199 -13.63 2.85 13.94
N SER A 200 -14.12 3.33 12.80
CA SER A 200 -13.82 2.75 11.50
C SER A 200 -12.74 3.56 10.79
N LEU A 201 -11.74 2.86 10.24
CA LEU A 201 -10.73 3.45 9.35
C LEU A 201 -11.34 3.95 8.02
N ALA A 202 -12.54 3.48 7.64
CA ALA A 202 -13.29 4.04 6.52
C ALA A 202 -13.96 5.39 6.86
N GLY A 203 -13.98 5.77 8.15
CA GLY A 203 -14.62 6.98 8.65
C GLY A 203 -16.13 6.97 8.34
N GLY A 204 -16.67 8.10 7.89
CA GLY A 204 -18.08 8.20 7.52
C GLY A 204 -18.48 7.48 6.23
N ARG A 205 -17.52 6.83 5.53
CA ARG A 205 -17.78 5.98 4.37
C ARG A 205 -18.11 4.53 4.76
N ASP A 206 -17.99 4.19 6.04
CA ASP A 206 -18.28 2.86 6.53
C ASP A 206 -19.79 2.55 6.42
N PRO A 207 -20.19 1.37 5.88
CA PRO A 207 -21.60 1.01 5.76
C PRO A 207 -22.31 0.83 7.11
N ILE A 208 -21.58 0.67 8.21
CA ILE A 208 -22.10 0.48 9.56
C ILE A 208 -22.26 1.82 10.29
N THR A 209 -21.38 2.80 10.01
CA THR A 209 -21.42 4.10 10.69
C THR A 209 -21.13 5.29 9.76
N SER A 210 -22.09 6.23 9.71
CA SER A 210 -21.90 7.48 8.97
C SER A 210 -20.98 8.49 9.68
N THR A 211 -20.66 8.26 10.96
CA THR A 211 -19.78 9.14 11.75
C THR A 211 -18.36 8.60 11.82
N GLY A 212 -18.14 7.34 11.41
CA GLY A 212 -16.90 6.63 11.63
C GLY A 212 -16.70 6.14 13.06
N LYS A 213 -17.70 6.30 13.94
CA LYS A 213 -17.63 5.95 15.36
C LYS A 213 -18.73 4.97 15.76
N LEU A 214 -18.40 4.10 16.70
CA LEU A 214 -19.31 3.15 17.33
C LEU A 214 -19.16 3.19 18.84
N LYS A 215 -20.27 2.99 19.53
CA LYS A 215 -20.38 2.84 20.98
C LYS A 215 -20.92 1.45 21.25
N VAL A 216 -20.00 0.51 21.36
CA VAL A 216 -20.28 -0.88 21.68
C VAL A 216 -20.17 -1.06 23.19
N PRO A 217 -21.25 -1.43 23.89
CA PRO A 217 -21.22 -1.84 25.30
C PRO A 217 -20.19 -2.94 25.59
N THR A 218 -19.60 -2.93 26.77
CA THR A 218 -18.61 -3.93 27.21
C THR A 218 -19.24 -5.18 27.83
N ASP A 219 -20.57 -5.32 27.81
CA ASP A 219 -21.22 -6.51 28.33
C ASP A 219 -20.89 -7.74 27.44
N PRO A 220 -20.70 -8.95 28.04
CA PRO A 220 -20.23 -10.12 27.31
C PRO A 220 -21.07 -10.47 26.09
N ARG A 221 -22.41 -10.37 26.19
CA ARG A 221 -23.31 -10.70 25.08
C ARG A 221 -23.11 -9.75 23.90
N THR A 222 -23.03 -8.45 24.16
CA THR A 222 -22.79 -7.46 23.10
C THR A 222 -21.42 -7.65 22.46
N GLN A 223 -20.39 -7.98 23.25
CA GLN A 223 -19.06 -8.29 22.73
C GLN A 223 -19.07 -9.54 21.86
N ASP A 224 -19.76 -10.61 22.27
CA ASP A 224 -19.93 -11.82 21.45
C ASP A 224 -20.62 -11.49 20.12
N GLU A 225 -21.68 -10.67 20.15
CA GLU A 225 -22.37 -10.26 18.92
C GLU A 225 -21.48 -9.44 17.97
N LEU A 226 -20.60 -8.58 18.52
CA LEU A 226 -19.60 -7.83 17.73
C LEU A 226 -18.58 -8.79 17.11
N VAL A 227 -18.00 -9.67 17.92
CA VAL A 227 -16.96 -10.64 17.55
C VAL A 227 -17.48 -11.57 16.45
N SER A 228 -18.65 -12.20 16.64
CA SER A 228 -19.24 -13.07 15.63
C SER A 228 -19.54 -12.35 14.31
N ALA A 229 -19.98 -11.08 14.37
CA ALA A 229 -20.21 -10.29 13.16
C ALA A 229 -18.90 -10.01 12.40
N MET A 230 -17.82 -9.68 13.10
CA MET A 230 -16.51 -9.44 12.50
C MET A 230 -15.94 -10.70 11.84
N VAL A 231 -16.00 -11.84 12.52
CA VAL A 231 -15.56 -13.14 11.97
C VAL A 231 -16.37 -13.51 10.74
N MET A 232 -17.69 -13.43 10.82
CA MET A 232 -18.57 -13.72 9.68
C MET A 232 -18.23 -12.86 8.46
N CYS A 233 -18.06 -11.55 8.63
CA CYS A 233 -17.69 -10.68 7.52
C CYS A 233 -16.30 -11.00 6.95
N TYR A 234 -15.34 -11.36 7.80
CA TYR A 234 -14.02 -11.80 7.35
C TYR A 234 -14.09 -13.11 6.53
N LEU A 235 -14.80 -14.14 7.02
CA LEU A 235 -14.94 -15.43 6.34
C LEU A 235 -15.64 -15.31 4.98
N GLU A 236 -16.54 -14.34 4.84
CA GLU A 236 -17.20 -13.98 3.58
C GLU A 236 -16.37 -13.03 2.69
N ASN A 237 -15.07 -12.88 2.98
CA ASN A 237 -14.12 -12.03 2.26
C ASN A 237 -14.55 -10.56 2.19
N GLN A 238 -15.19 -10.07 3.25
CA GLN A 238 -15.61 -8.69 3.46
C GLN A 238 -15.07 -8.18 4.81
N PRO A 239 -13.74 -8.20 5.06
CA PRO A 239 -13.21 -7.75 6.34
C PRO A 239 -13.61 -6.30 6.62
N MET A 240 -14.05 -6.08 7.85
CA MET A 240 -14.39 -4.75 8.36
C MET A 240 -13.12 -3.91 8.59
N ASN A 241 -13.28 -2.66 9.02
CA ASN A 241 -12.18 -1.72 9.21
C ASN A 241 -12.13 -1.12 10.62
N PHE A 242 -12.50 -1.90 11.63
CA PHE A 242 -12.60 -1.41 12.99
C PHE A 242 -11.27 -1.34 13.72
N VAL A 243 -11.15 -0.27 14.49
CA VAL A 243 -10.18 -0.11 15.56
C VAL A 243 -10.93 0.02 16.88
N GLU A 244 -10.48 -0.69 17.90
CA GLU A 244 -10.96 -0.52 19.28
C GLU A 244 -10.11 0.55 19.95
N ARG A 245 -10.77 1.51 20.59
CA ARG A 245 -10.11 2.58 21.35
C ARG A 245 -9.49 1.98 22.61
N THR A 246 -8.35 2.46 23.06
CA THR A 246 -7.84 2.07 24.38
C THR A 246 -8.60 2.80 25.48
N THR A 247 -8.80 2.16 26.62
CA THR A 247 -9.21 2.82 27.86
C THR A 247 -8.04 3.61 28.48
N GLN A 248 -8.25 4.26 29.63
CA GLN A 248 -7.19 4.99 30.32
C GLN A 248 -6.04 4.06 30.70
N HIS A 249 -6.38 2.89 31.24
CA HIS A 249 -5.49 1.77 31.46
C HIS A 249 -5.83 0.70 30.44
N PHE A 250 -4.83 0.11 29.81
CA PHE A 250 -5.02 -0.85 28.72
C PHE A 250 -3.83 -1.82 28.67
N PRO A 251 -3.97 -2.99 28.03
CA PRO A 251 -2.85 -3.90 27.83
C PRO A 251 -1.77 -3.22 26.99
N TYR A 252 -0.51 -3.45 27.30
CA TYR A 252 0.57 -2.90 26.52
C TYR A 252 0.52 -3.50 25.11
N ILE A 253 0.38 -2.62 24.14
CA ILE A 253 0.34 -2.93 22.72
C ILE A 253 1.51 -2.26 22.01
N GLU A 254 2.09 -2.94 21.04
CA GLU A 254 3.11 -2.38 20.18
C GLU A 254 3.00 -2.91 18.76
N ASP A 255 3.30 -2.03 17.81
CA ASP A 255 3.33 -2.36 16.39
C ASP A 255 4.80 -2.42 15.95
N LEU A 256 5.17 -3.50 15.26
CA LEU A 256 6.51 -3.73 14.75
C LEU A 256 6.52 -3.68 13.23
N ASP A 257 7.16 -2.66 12.66
CA ASP A 257 7.05 -2.35 11.24
C ASP A 257 8.40 -2.26 10.51
N ILE A 258 8.55 -3.02 9.43
CA ILE A 258 9.68 -2.91 8.50
C ILE A 258 9.14 -2.68 7.10
N GLU A 259 9.48 -1.53 6.52
CA GLU A 259 9.24 -1.23 5.12
C GLU A 259 10.35 -1.84 4.26
N ILE A 260 9.97 -2.69 3.31
CA ILE A 260 10.90 -3.41 2.43
C ILE A 260 11.00 -2.63 1.12
N LEU A 261 12.17 -2.09 0.79
CA LEU A 261 12.36 -1.37 -0.47
C LEU A 261 12.33 -2.29 -1.69
N ASP A 262 12.79 -3.53 -1.51
CA ASP A 262 12.81 -4.55 -2.56
C ASP A 262 11.38 -5.05 -2.82
N SER A 263 10.74 -4.48 -3.85
CA SER A 263 9.35 -4.78 -4.22
C SER A 263 9.12 -6.21 -4.68
N ASP A 264 10.17 -6.99 -4.93
CA ASP A 264 10.06 -8.24 -5.66
C ASP A 264 10.10 -9.48 -4.75
N ARG A 265 10.36 -9.30 -3.44
CA ARG A 265 10.64 -10.41 -2.51
C ARG A 265 9.66 -10.57 -1.35
N GLY A 266 8.48 -9.97 -1.42
CA GLY A 266 7.45 -10.12 -0.39
C GLY A 266 7.82 -9.51 0.97
N PRO A 267 6.97 -9.65 2.00
CA PRO A 267 7.32 -9.29 3.37
C PRO A 267 8.42 -10.22 3.92
N LYS A 268 9.33 -9.68 4.73
CA LYS A 268 10.45 -10.42 5.35
C LYS A 268 10.16 -10.66 6.84
N ASP A 269 9.07 -11.35 7.11
CA ASP A 269 8.58 -11.61 8.48
C ASP A 269 9.63 -12.35 9.33
N TRP A 270 10.45 -13.18 8.69
CA TRP A 270 11.60 -13.87 9.29
C TRP A 270 12.65 -12.92 9.90
N LEU A 271 12.62 -11.61 9.64
CA LEU A 271 13.51 -10.67 10.33
C LEU A 271 13.14 -10.51 11.81
N LEU A 272 11.85 -10.52 12.13
CA LEU A 272 11.36 -10.33 13.50
C LEU A 272 10.81 -11.62 14.11
N TYR A 273 10.41 -12.56 13.25
CA TYR A 273 9.74 -13.80 13.59
C TYR A 273 10.39 -14.97 12.84
N THR A 274 11.51 -15.46 13.37
CA THR A 274 12.25 -16.58 12.78
C THR A 274 12.46 -17.71 13.79
N PRO A 275 12.01 -18.94 13.47
CA PRO A 275 12.38 -20.13 14.21
C PRO A 275 13.87 -20.46 14.14
N THR A 276 14.58 -20.05 13.07
CA THR A 276 16.00 -20.43 12.86
C THR A 276 16.96 -19.74 13.83
N ASP A 277 16.58 -18.55 14.31
CA ASP A 277 17.34 -17.83 15.33
C ASP A 277 16.66 -17.99 16.72
N GLU A 278 15.93 -19.10 16.93
CA GLU A 278 15.25 -19.46 18.20
C GLU A 278 14.41 -18.32 18.80
N PHE A 279 13.76 -17.52 17.94
CA PHE A 279 12.96 -16.37 18.36
C PHE A 279 13.73 -15.36 19.23
N GLN A 280 15.05 -15.20 19.01
CA GLN A 280 15.91 -14.29 19.78
C GLN A 280 15.35 -12.88 19.91
N PHE A 281 14.76 -12.31 18.85
CA PHE A 281 14.12 -11.00 18.90
C PHE A 281 13.00 -10.94 19.95
N LEU A 282 12.08 -11.92 19.95
CA LEU A 282 10.96 -11.97 20.89
C LEU A 282 11.42 -12.29 22.31
N ARG A 283 12.40 -13.20 22.49
CA ARG A 283 13.00 -13.50 23.80
C ARG A 283 13.67 -12.28 24.40
N PHE A 284 14.45 -11.54 23.60
CA PHE A 284 15.08 -10.30 24.04
C PHE A 284 14.04 -9.22 24.36
N ARG A 285 12.98 -9.14 23.56
CA ARG A 285 11.86 -8.24 23.83
C ARG A 285 11.19 -8.55 25.18
N ALA A 286 10.89 -9.81 25.44
CA ALA A 286 10.33 -10.27 26.71
C ALA A 286 11.28 -10.01 27.88
N ALA A 287 12.59 -10.20 27.71
CA ALA A 287 13.62 -9.85 28.70
C ALA A 287 13.54 -8.38 29.12
N ILE A 288 13.40 -7.47 28.14
CA ILE A 288 13.27 -6.02 28.40
C ILE A 288 11.98 -5.74 29.18
N LEU A 289 10.86 -6.37 28.82
CA LEU A 289 9.59 -6.19 29.51
C LEU A 289 9.66 -6.72 30.94
N HIS A 290 10.21 -7.90 31.17
CA HIS A 290 10.34 -8.47 32.51
C HIS A 290 11.22 -7.61 33.42
N LYS A 291 12.31 -7.02 32.90
CA LYS A 291 13.12 -6.04 33.66
C LYS A 291 12.33 -4.79 34.08
N LEU A 292 11.36 -4.37 33.28
CA LEU A 292 10.48 -3.25 33.60
C LEU A 292 9.33 -3.67 34.52
N PHE A 293 8.82 -4.89 34.40
CA PHE A 293 7.67 -5.42 35.12
C PHE A 293 8.01 -6.73 35.83
N PRO A 294 8.94 -6.73 36.79
CA PRO A 294 9.46 -7.96 37.41
C PRO A 294 8.43 -8.66 38.30
N SER A 295 7.34 -7.99 38.67
CA SER A 295 6.25 -8.60 39.44
C SER A 295 5.45 -9.63 38.63
N ILE A 296 5.68 -9.74 37.31
CA ILE A 296 5.02 -10.72 36.47
C ILE A 296 5.96 -11.90 36.24
N GLU A 297 5.62 -13.02 36.87
CA GLU A 297 6.33 -14.30 36.77
C GLU A 297 6.31 -14.86 35.34
N LYS A 298 5.17 -14.72 34.65
CA LYS A 298 4.94 -15.27 33.33
C LYS A 298 4.37 -14.19 32.40
N LEU A 299 5.07 -13.84 31.33
CA LEU A 299 4.58 -12.90 30.32
C LEU A 299 3.92 -13.63 29.15
N GLU A 300 2.73 -13.19 28.75
CA GLU A 300 2.02 -13.69 27.57
C GLU A 300 2.04 -12.67 26.43
N LEU A 301 2.33 -13.16 25.22
CA LEU A 301 2.30 -12.40 23.97
C LEU A 301 1.27 -13.02 23.03
N LEU A 302 0.32 -12.22 22.59
CA LEU A 302 -0.53 -12.53 21.45
C LEU A 302 0.06 -11.81 20.23
N LEU A 303 0.54 -12.59 19.27
CA LEU A 303 1.20 -12.08 18.07
C LEU A 303 0.24 -12.16 16.89
N TYR A 304 0.03 -11.03 16.23
CA TYR A 304 -0.72 -10.93 14.99
C TYR A 304 0.15 -10.34 13.89
N THR A 305 -0.09 -10.72 12.63
CA THR A 305 0.58 -10.17 11.45
C THR A 305 -0.42 -9.37 10.62
N ALA A 306 0.05 -8.25 10.11
CA ALA A 306 -0.58 -7.51 9.04
C ALA A 306 0.37 -7.34 7.86
N SER A 307 1.37 -8.20 7.74
CA SER A 307 2.38 -8.15 6.69
C SER A 307 1.76 -8.26 5.29
N GLY A 308 2.37 -7.59 4.31
CA GLY A 308 1.90 -7.63 2.93
C GLY A 308 2.27 -6.38 2.13
N TRP A 309 1.65 -6.22 0.96
CA TRP A 309 1.89 -5.08 0.07
C TRP A 309 1.24 -3.80 0.61
N HIS A 310 2.03 -2.75 0.83
CA HIS A 310 1.51 -1.43 1.22
C HIS A 310 1.25 -0.61 -0.04
N SER A 311 -0.01 -0.56 -0.49
CA SER A 311 -0.39 0.08 -1.75
C SER A 311 -0.07 1.58 -1.80
N GLY A 312 -0.19 2.27 -0.66
CA GLY A 312 0.11 3.70 -0.56
C GLY A 312 1.60 4.03 -0.71
N LYS A 313 2.48 3.16 -0.21
CA LYS A 313 3.94 3.33 -0.27
C LYS A 313 4.60 2.55 -1.41
N LYS A 314 3.82 1.70 -2.11
CA LYS A 314 4.29 0.81 -3.17
C LYS A 314 5.48 -0.05 -2.74
N CYS A 315 5.40 -0.61 -1.54
CA CYS A 315 6.45 -1.42 -0.96
C CYS A 315 5.85 -2.59 -0.19
N TYR A 316 6.58 -3.69 -0.04
CA TYR A 316 6.20 -4.69 0.95
C TYR A 316 6.46 -4.15 2.35
N LYS A 317 5.68 -4.63 3.32
CA LYS A 317 5.84 -4.25 4.71
C LYS A 317 5.66 -5.48 5.59
N THR A 318 6.67 -5.78 6.39
CA THR A 318 6.53 -6.67 7.56
C THR A 318 5.91 -5.87 8.68
N SER A 319 4.82 -6.36 9.26
CA SER A 319 4.02 -5.61 10.22
C SER A 319 3.43 -6.58 11.23
N PHE A 320 3.90 -6.53 12.48
CA PHE A 320 3.34 -7.33 13.57
C PHE A 320 2.63 -6.43 14.56
N HIS A 321 1.51 -6.91 15.08
CA HIS A 321 0.80 -6.31 16.20
C HIS A 321 1.00 -7.24 17.40
N CYS A 322 1.61 -6.72 18.46
CA CYS A 322 1.91 -7.44 19.69
C CYS A 322 0.97 -6.95 20.79
N VAL A 323 0.22 -7.86 21.40
CA VAL A 323 -0.59 -7.57 22.59
C VAL A 323 0.00 -8.33 23.77
N TRP A 324 0.25 -7.63 24.88
CA TRP A 324 0.77 -8.18 26.12
C TRP A 324 -0.30 -8.08 27.22
N PRO A 325 -1.23 -9.04 27.34
CA PRO A 325 -2.49 -8.88 28.08
C PRO A 325 -2.34 -8.55 29.56
N GLN A 326 -1.25 -9.01 30.18
CA GLN A 326 -0.95 -8.87 31.61
C GLN A 326 -0.26 -7.54 31.96
N LEU A 327 0.23 -6.80 30.96
CA LEU A 327 0.92 -5.53 31.13
C LEU A 327 -0.08 -4.37 31.02
N VAL A 328 -0.74 -4.05 32.12
CA VAL A 328 -1.69 -2.94 32.19
C VAL A 328 -0.92 -1.62 32.34
N VAL A 329 -0.99 -0.78 31.32
CA VAL A 329 -0.25 0.48 31.22
C VAL A 329 -1.19 1.64 30.92
N ASP A 330 -0.73 2.85 31.23
CA ASP A 330 -1.28 4.07 30.67
C ASP A 330 -0.45 4.50 29.45
N ARG A 331 -0.88 5.59 28.80
CA ARG A 331 -0.21 6.12 27.60
C ARG A 331 1.23 6.58 27.86
N GLU A 332 1.52 7.09 29.06
CA GLU A 332 2.85 7.59 29.41
C GLU A 332 3.82 6.43 29.61
N ARG A 333 3.42 5.42 30.40
CA ARG A 333 4.19 4.19 30.62
C ARG A 333 4.43 3.45 29.32
N ALA A 334 3.40 3.29 28.47
CA ALA A 334 3.57 2.65 27.17
C ALA A 334 4.62 3.37 26.30
N HIS A 335 4.66 4.71 26.32
CA HIS A 335 5.67 5.48 25.60
C HIS A 335 7.08 5.26 26.16
N VAL A 336 7.23 5.23 27.48
CA VAL A 336 8.51 4.96 28.14
C VAL A 336 8.99 3.53 27.85
N VAL A 337 8.09 2.54 27.88
CA VAL A 337 8.41 1.15 27.52
C VAL A 337 8.98 1.09 26.10
N ARG A 338 8.34 1.73 25.12
CA ARG A 338 8.84 1.81 23.74
C ARG A 338 10.24 2.45 23.67
N LEU A 339 10.44 3.60 24.31
CA LEU A 339 11.73 4.29 24.30
C LEU A 339 12.84 3.44 24.94
N ARG A 340 12.51 2.73 26.02
CA ARG A 340 13.42 1.80 26.67
C ARG A 340 13.76 0.61 25.78
N SER A 341 12.80 0.08 25.02
CA SER A 341 13.06 -0.96 24.03
C SER A 341 14.07 -0.46 23.00
N ILE A 342 13.80 0.69 22.37
CA ILE A 342 14.69 1.28 21.36
C ILE A 342 16.11 1.49 21.92
N ASP A 343 16.24 2.11 23.10
CA ASP A 343 17.53 2.34 23.76
C ASP A 343 18.26 1.03 24.08
N THR A 344 17.56 -0.03 24.44
CA THR A 344 18.18 -1.33 24.74
C THR A 344 18.63 -2.06 23.48
N PHE A 345 17.82 -2.03 22.41
CA PHE A 345 18.18 -2.58 21.11
C PHE A 345 19.34 -1.82 20.45
N GLU A 346 19.38 -0.48 20.56
CA GLU A 346 20.49 0.34 20.07
C GLU A 346 21.80 0.01 20.79
N ARG A 347 21.79 -0.16 22.11
CA ARG A 347 22.99 -0.56 22.87
C ARG A 347 23.47 -1.97 22.51
N GLU A 348 22.56 -2.92 22.35
CA GLU A 348 22.93 -4.29 21.96
C GLU A 348 23.46 -4.34 20.52
N MET A 349 22.99 -3.45 19.64
CA MET A 349 23.53 -3.27 18.29
C MET A 349 24.97 -2.74 18.31
N ASP A 350 25.34 -1.91 19.30
CA ASP A 350 26.70 -1.36 19.43
C ASP A 350 27.74 -2.41 19.91
N VAL A 351 27.29 -3.61 20.31
CA VAL A 351 28.17 -4.73 20.69
C VAL A 351 28.63 -5.48 19.43
N PRO A 352 29.92 -5.44 19.06
CA PRO A 352 30.40 -6.08 17.84
C PRO A 352 30.19 -7.60 17.87
N GLY A 353 29.64 -8.15 16.79
CA GLY A 353 29.34 -9.57 16.67
C GLY A 353 28.09 -10.03 17.42
N SER A 354 27.30 -9.12 18.01
CA SER A 354 26.04 -9.50 18.66
C SER A 354 24.99 -9.98 17.66
N TRP A 355 24.01 -10.74 18.13
CA TRP A 355 22.87 -11.14 17.30
C TRP A 355 22.04 -9.92 16.86
N CYS A 356 21.93 -8.91 17.73
CA CYS A 356 21.21 -7.68 17.45
C CYS A 356 21.93 -6.87 16.35
N GLU A 357 23.26 -6.76 16.39
CA GLU A 357 24.04 -6.11 15.33
C GLU A 357 23.80 -6.79 13.96
N ARG A 358 23.85 -8.13 13.92
CA ARG A 358 23.56 -8.91 12.70
C ARG A 358 22.13 -8.69 12.22
N LEU A 359 21.16 -8.69 13.13
CA LEU A 359 19.77 -8.43 12.81
C LEU A 359 19.59 -7.01 12.26
N THR A 360 20.15 -5.99 12.92
CA THR A 360 20.06 -4.61 12.45
C THR A 360 20.65 -4.46 11.05
N LYS A 361 21.79 -5.09 10.75
CA LYS A 361 22.35 -5.12 9.38
C LYS A 361 21.36 -5.70 8.37
N LYS A 362 20.70 -6.83 8.69
CA LYS A 362 19.66 -7.43 7.84
C LYS A 362 18.46 -6.49 7.65
N VAL A 363 18.00 -5.82 8.72
CA VAL A 363 16.89 -4.86 8.65
C VAL A 363 17.27 -3.64 7.80
N ARG A 364 18.45 -3.04 8.01
CA ARG A 364 18.99 -1.94 7.18
C ARG A 364 19.04 -2.31 5.71
N GLN A 365 19.57 -3.49 5.40
CA GLN A 365 19.64 -3.99 4.03
C GLN A 365 18.24 -4.14 3.41
N ALA A 366 17.23 -4.54 4.20
CA ALA A 366 15.87 -4.69 3.72
C ALA A 366 15.15 -3.34 3.49
N CYS A 367 15.39 -2.35 4.34
CA CYS A 367 14.68 -1.06 4.30
C CYS A 367 15.44 0.08 3.62
N GLY A 368 16.73 -0.11 3.31
CA GLY A 368 17.65 0.90 2.77
C GLY A 368 17.75 2.19 3.58
N LYS A 369 17.44 2.13 4.89
CA LYS A 369 17.59 3.25 5.83
C LYS A 369 18.77 2.93 6.75
N GLU A 370 19.75 3.83 6.80
CA GLU A 370 20.95 3.68 7.64
C GLU A 370 20.68 4.08 9.10
N ASP A 371 19.88 5.12 9.32
CA ASP A 371 19.67 5.74 10.63
C ASP A 371 18.34 5.34 11.29
N LYS A 372 18.36 5.29 12.64
CA LYS A 372 17.18 5.13 13.51
C LYS A 372 16.27 3.95 13.14
N VAL A 373 16.89 2.83 12.79
CA VAL A 373 16.21 1.59 12.40
C VAL A 373 15.17 1.20 13.45
N TRP A 374 15.56 1.13 14.72
CA TRP A 374 14.68 0.69 15.80
C TRP A 374 13.54 1.67 16.12
N ASP A 375 13.71 2.98 15.89
CA ASP A 375 12.61 3.95 16.02
C ASP A 375 11.53 3.71 14.95
N THR A 376 11.95 3.25 13.77
CA THR A 376 11.02 2.86 12.69
C THR A 376 10.39 1.50 12.96
N VAL A 377 11.17 0.54 13.48
CA VAL A 377 10.68 -0.81 13.80
C VAL A 377 9.62 -0.75 14.88
N PHE A 378 9.91 -0.15 16.03
CA PHE A 378 8.90 0.03 17.08
C PHE A 378 8.01 1.22 16.71
N ASP A 379 6.93 1.01 15.96
CA ASP A 379 6.10 2.13 15.50
C ASP A 379 5.48 2.87 16.69
N ILE A 380 5.64 4.19 16.70
CA ILE A 380 5.04 5.07 17.71
C ILE A 380 3.51 5.04 17.64
N THR A 381 2.92 4.68 16.50
CA THR A 381 1.45 4.67 16.35
C THR A 381 0.80 3.64 17.27
N GLY A 382 1.39 2.45 17.44
CA GLY A 382 0.87 1.41 18.34
C GLY A 382 0.72 1.91 19.78
N VAL A 383 1.63 2.78 20.22
CA VAL A 383 1.61 3.35 21.59
C VAL A 383 0.81 4.65 21.69
N ARG A 384 0.81 5.47 20.62
CA ARG A 384 0.25 6.83 20.67
C ARG A 384 -1.19 6.91 20.18
N ALA A 385 -1.63 6.04 19.27
CA ALA A 385 -2.90 6.20 18.57
C ALA A 385 -4.11 6.15 19.51
N GLY A 386 -3.98 5.50 20.68
CA GLY A 386 -5.09 5.30 21.61
C GLY A 386 -6.18 4.42 21.01
N SER A 387 -5.81 3.56 20.06
CA SER A 387 -6.66 2.56 19.44
C SER A 387 -5.81 1.47 18.80
N LEU A 388 -6.31 0.24 18.81
CA LEU A 388 -5.72 -0.92 18.14
C LEU A 388 -6.66 -1.38 17.03
N ARG A 389 -6.13 -1.72 15.85
CA ARG A 389 -6.94 -2.37 14.81
C ARG A 389 -7.26 -3.79 15.27
N MET A 390 -8.53 -4.16 15.17
CA MET A 390 -8.99 -5.46 15.67
C MET A 390 -8.53 -6.59 14.74
N PRO A 391 -8.33 -7.82 15.26
CA PRO A 391 -8.07 -8.97 14.42
C PRO A 391 -9.17 -9.16 13.36
N PHE A 392 -8.78 -9.70 12.22
CA PHE A 392 -9.59 -9.93 11.02
C PHE A 392 -10.16 -8.65 10.37
N ASN A 393 -9.75 -7.47 10.85
CA ASN A 393 -10.11 -6.19 10.23
C ASN A 393 -8.97 -5.69 9.34
N ASP A 394 -9.34 -5.14 8.19
CA ASP A 394 -8.44 -4.60 7.19
C ASP A 394 -8.21 -3.09 7.38
N LYS A 395 -7.14 -2.59 6.77
CA LYS A 395 -6.86 -1.17 6.63
C LYS A 395 -7.56 -0.62 5.39
N VAL A 396 -7.89 0.66 5.44
CA VAL A 396 -8.48 1.37 4.30
C VAL A 396 -7.44 2.25 3.63
N MET A 397 -7.35 2.16 2.31
CA MET A 397 -6.55 3.09 1.51
C MET A 397 -7.20 4.48 1.53
N ALA A 398 -6.48 5.47 2.04
CA ALA A 398 -7.00 6.84 2.18
C ALA A 398 -7.61 7.39 0.87
N LEU A 399 -6.91 7.19 -0.25
CA LEU A 399 -7.28 7.70 -1.57
C LEU A 399 -8.54 7.04 -2.15
N THR A 400 -8.68 5.72 -2.03
CA THR A 400 -9.75 4.97 -2.71
C THR A 400 -10.91 4.62 -1.79
N GLY A 401 -10.70 4.62 -0.48
CA GLY A 401 -11.66 4.10 0.49
C GLY A 401 -11.84 2.58 0.43
N LYS A 402 -11.03 1.87 -0.35
CA LYS A 402 -11.07 0.41 -0.46
C LYS A 402 -10.15 -0.23 0.57
N ASN A 403 -10.46 -1.47 0.92
CA ASN A 403 -9.60 -2.35 1.71
C ASN A 403 -8.22 -2.50 1.05
N GLU A 404 -7.17 -2.51 1.88
CA GLU A 404 -5.79 -2.68 1.44
C GLU A 404 -5.43 -4.14 1.15
N GLY A 405 -6.27 -5.10 1.59
CA GLY A 405 -6.03 -6.54 1.43
C GLY A 405 -5.08 -7.08 2.49
N ARG A 406 -5.00 -6.44 3.66
CA ARG A 406 -4.08 -6.76 4.76
C ARG A 406 -4.79 -6.77 6.10
N PRO A 407 -5.79 -7.68 6.28
CA PRO A 407 -6.39 -7.89 7.58
C PRO A 407 -5.32 -8.28 8.62
N ILE A 408 -5.54 -7.91 9.87
CA ILE A 408 -4.72 -8.42 10.98
C ILE A 408 -5.07 -9.89 11.19
N LEU A 409 -4.11 -10.78 11.05
CA LEU A 409 -4.32 -12.21 11.23
C LEU A 409 -3.51 -12.71 12.42
N PRO A 410 -4.04 -13.63 13.24
CA PRO A 410 -3.26 -14.20 14.33
C PRO A 410 -2.10 -15.02 13.77
N VAL A 411 -0.99 -15.00 14.50
CA VAL A 411 0.19 -15.83 14.23
C VAL A 411 0.27 -16.92 15.28
N ALA A 412 0.40 -16.54 16.55
CA ALA A 412 0.53 -17.46 17.67
C ALA A 412 0.41 -16.72 19.02
N GLY A 413 0.16 -17.49 20.07
CA GLY A 413 0.26 -17.08 21.46
C GLY A 413 1.52 -17.68 22.08
N TYR A 414 2.31 -16.85 22.75
CA TYR A 414 3.53 -17.25 23.45
C TYR A 414 3.44 -16.94 24.93
N THR A 415 4.13 -17.77 25.70
CA THR A 415 4.42 -17.57 27.11
C THR A 415 5.92 -17.45 27.29
N PHE A 416 6.35 -16.50 28.10
CA PHE A 416 7.73 -16.34 28.53
C PHE A 416 7.81 -16.53 30.03
N THR A 417 8.72 -17.41 30.47
CA THR A 417 9.11 -17.58 31.87
C THR A 417 10.58 -17.22 32.02
N PHE A 418 10.97 -16.90 33.26
CA PHE A 418 12.27 -16.33 33.57
C PHE A 418 12.94 -17.15 34.66
N ASP A 419 14.22 -17.52 34.48
CA ASP A 419 14.99 -18.18 35.53
C ASP A 419 15.64 -17.13 36.45
N ASP A 420 15.05 -16.95 37.62
CA ASP A 420 15.54 -16.00 38.64
C ASP A 420 16.87 -16.44 39.28
N ASN A 421 17.30 -17.69 39.11
CA ASN A 421 18.57 -18.18 39.65
C ASN A 421 19.78 -17.79 38.79
N VAL A 422 19.55 -17.37 37.56
CA VAL A 422 20.58 -16.69 36.77
C VAL A 422 20.62 -15.26 37.31
N PRO A 423 21.75 -14.77 37.87
CA PRO A 423 21.82 -13.44 38.46
C PRO A 423 21.26 -12.41 37.48
N CYS A 424 20.01 -12.01 37.69
CA CYS A 424 19.42 -10.90 36.97
C CYS A 424 20.32 -9.72 37.28
N MET A 425 20.83 -9.07 36.23
CA MET A 425 21.84 -7.99 36.17
C MET A 425 21.57 -6.75 37.06
N GLN A 426 21.15 -6.92 38.31
CA GLN A 426 20.84 -5.83 39.22
C GLN A 426 22.11 -5.19 39.80
N ASP A 427 23.26 -5.89 39.76
CA ASP A 427 24.51 -5.44 40.40
C ASP A 427 25.69 -5.17 39.45
N THR A 428 25.50 -5.29 38.13
CA THR A 428 26.61 -5.07 37.20
C THR A 428 26.65 -3.65 36.65
N THR A 429 27.82 -3.03 36.73
CA THR A 429 28.09 -1.67 36.24
C THR A 429 27.78 -1.55 34.74
N PRO A 430 27.48 -0.33 34.23
CA PRO A 430 27.22 -0.08 32.81
C PRO A 430 28.25 -0.65 31.82
N GLU A 431 29.48 -0.95 32.27
CA GLU A 431 30.53 -1.51 31.42
C GLU A 431 30.47 -3.05 31.24
N SER A 432 29.74 -3.82 32.05
CA SER A 432 29.70 -5.30 31.93
C SER A 432 28.63 -5.85 30.97
N TYR A 433 28.02 -4.98 30.15
CA TYR A 433 26.89 -5.28 29.25
C TYR A 433 27.28 -6.11 28.00
N VAL A 434 28.43 -6.77 28.00
CA VAL A 434 28.94 -7.47 26.82
C VAL A 434 28.18 -8.79 26.68
N THR A 435 27.22 -8.79 25.75
CA THR A 435 26.32 -9.88 25.34
C THR A 435 25.28 -10.29 26.37
N GLN A 436 24.08 -9.70 26.29
CA GLN A 436 22.94 -10.20 27.06
C GLN A 436 22.47 -11.53 26.44
N SER A 437 23.00 -12.63 26.97
CA SER A 437 22.38 -13.93 26.73
C SER A 437 20.92 -13.87 27.18
N VAL A 438 20.00 -14.24 26.29
CA VAL A 438 18.56 -14.42 26.59
C VAL A 438 18.25 -15.85 27.02
N GLU A 439 19.28 -16.64 27.37
CA GLU A 439 19.14 -18.05 27.75
C GLU A 439 18.23 -18.26 28.96
N TRP A 440 18.23 -17.31 29.90
CA TRP A 440 17.34 -17.29 31.09
C TRP A 440 15.88 -16.97 30.77
N VAL A 441 15.56 -16.58 29.53
CA VAL A 441 14.18 -16.39 29.06
C VAL A 441 13.73 -17.62 28.30
N HIS A 442 12.82 -18.38 28.89
CA HIS A 442 12.22 -19.56 28.24
C HIS A 442 10.94 -19.16 27.53
N MET A 443 10.81 -19.53 26.26
CA MET A 443 9.61 -19.27 25.47
C MET A 443 8.85 -20.56 25.20
N GLY A 444 7.58 -20.61 25.59
CA GLY A 444 6.64 -21.68 25.30
C GLY A 444 5.54 -21.21 24.35
N LEU A 445 5.10 -22.09 23.45
CA LEU A 445 3.94 -21.86 22.60
C LEU A 445 2.66 -22.21 23.39
N THR A 446 1.74 -21.25 23.55
CA THR A 446 0.44 -21.50 24.22
C THR A 446 -0.68 -21.73 23.23
N HIS A 447 -0.66 -21.01 22.11
CA HIS A 447 -1.72 -21.06 21.11
C HIS A 447 -1.11 -21.10 19.71
N THR A 448 -1.46 -22.10 18.91
CA THR A 448 -1.26 -22.04 17.46
C THR A 448 -2.43 -21.31 16.83
N ARG A 449 -2.23 -20.75 15.63
CA ARG A 449 -3.31 -20.11 14.86
C ARG A 449 -4.51 -21.04 14.66
N GLU A 450 -4.25 -22.32 14.43
CA GLU A 450 -5.24 -23.35 14.11
C GLU A 450 -5.95 -23.91 15.35
N ALA A 451 -5.31 -23.86 16.53
CA ALA A 451 -5.89 -24.40 17.77
C ALA A 451 -6.95 -23.50 18.39
N VAL A 452 -6.97 -22.21 18.02
CA VAL A 452 -7.86 -21.20 18.60
C VAL A 452 -8.79 -20.65 17.52
N GLN A 453 -10.09 -20.68 17.82
CA GLN A 453 -11.15 -20.16 16.95
C GLN A 453 -10.97 -18.66 16.70
N GLU A 454 -11.41 -18.17 15.54
CA GLU A 454 -11.32 -16.77 15.14
C GLU A 454 -11.90 -15.82 16.20
N GLU A 455 -13.05 -16.17 16.78
CA GLU A 455 -13.72 -15.36 17.78
C GLU A 455 -12.86 -15.15 19.03
N GLU A 456 -12.17 -16.20 19.46
CA GLU A 456 -11.35 -16.17 20.67
C GLU A 456 -10.11 -15.30 20.46
N TRP A 457 -9.52 -15.32 19.26
CA TRP A 457 -8.44 -14.40 18.91
C TRP A 457 -8.83 -12.93 19.01
N ILE A 458 -10.07 -12.58 18.66
CA ILE A 458 -10.60 -11.21 18.82
C ILE A 458 -10.78 -10.89 20.31
N LYS A 459 -11.38 -11.80 21.08
CA LYS A 459 -11.62 -11.60 22.53
C LYS A 459 -10.32 -11.38 23.30
N MET A 460 -9.31 -12.22 23.06
CA MET A 460 -8.01 -12.10 23.72
C MET A 460 -7.27 -10.79 23.34
N SER A 461 -7.57 -10.20 22.18
CA SER A 461 -6.92 -8.97 21.68
C SER A 461 -7.50 -7.67 22.23
N THR A 462 -8.59 -7.71 23.01
CA THR A 462 -9.27 -6.49 23.43
C THR A 462 -8.36 -5.59 24.26
N VAL A 463 -8.35 -4.31 23.91
CA VAL A 463 -7.61 -3.23 24.59
C VAL A 463 -8.49 -2.39 25.50
N GLN A 464 -9.75 -2.77 25.66
CA GLN A 464 -10.66 -2.21 26.66
C GLN A 464 -10.44 -2.92 27.99
N ARG A 465 -10.25 -2.13 29.05
CA ARG A 465 -10.20 -2.58 30.44
C ARG A 465 -11.17 -1.79 31.32
N PRO A 466 -11.63 -2.36 32.45
CA PRO A 466 -12.31 -1.60 33.48
C PRO A 466 -11.51 -0.35 33.87
N LEU A 467 -12.20 0.76 34.13
CA LEU A 467 -11.56 2.05 34.46
C LEU A 467 -10.75 1.99 35.77
N ASP A 468 -11.07 1.04 36.63
CA ASP A 468 -10.47 0.79 37.93
C ASP A 468 -9.38 -0.29 37.91
N GLU A 469 -9.08 -0.91 36.76
CA GLU A 469 -8.01 -1.89 36.68
C GLU A 469 -6.66 -1.24 37.04
N PRO A 470 -5.93 -1.75 38.04
CA PRO A 470 -4.69 -1.12 38.48
C PRO A 470 -3.62 -1.26 37.40
N LEU A 471 -2.79 -0.22 37.27
CA LEU A 471 -1.60 -0.29 36.44
C LEU A 471 -0.63 -1.33 37.00
N THR A 472 -0.06 -2.17 36.14
CA THR A 472 0.94 -3.16 36.52
C THR A 472 2.12 -2.45 37.22
N GLN A 473 2.55 -3.01 38.34
CA GLN A 473 3.73 -2.50 39.06
C GLN A 473 4.96 -2.58 38.15
N TRP A 474 5.73 -1.50 38.10
CA TRP A 474 6.88 -1.42 37.21
C TRP A 474 8.04 -0.67 37.85
N ILE A 475 9.25 -0.98 37.38
CA ILE A 475 10.46 -0.24 37.70
C ILE A 475 10.61 0.85 36.65
N SER A 476 10.42 2.10 37.07
CA SER A 476 10.61 3.24 36.18
C SER A 476 12.08 3.32 35.74
N PRO A 477 12.37 3.27 34.43
CA PRO A 477 13.73 3.40 33.97
C PRO A 477 14.22 4.83 34.21
N VAL A 478 15.50 4.98 34.59
CA VAL A 478 16.12 6.30 34.75
C VAL A 478 16.05 7.03 33.41
N ALA A 479 15.21 8.07 33.34
CA ALA A 479 14.97 8.80 32.11
C ALA A 479 16.26 9.47 31.62
N ARG A 480 16.69 9.15 30.41
CA ARG A 480 17.80 9.86 29.78
C ARG A 480 17.35 11.22 29.28
N LYS A 481 18.22 12.24 29.37
CA LYS A 481 17.92 13.62 28.93
C LYS A 481 17.51 13.70 27.45
N ASP A 482 17.96 12.77 26.62
CA ASP A 482 17.69 12.71 25.18
C ASP A 482 16.32 12.09 24.83
N TRP A 483 15.70 11.32 25.74
CA TRP A 483 14.35 10.76 25.53
C TRP A 483 13.32 11.86 25.32
N ASN A 484 13.42 12.95 26.09
CA ASN A 484 12.58 14.14 25.93
C ASN A 484 12.78 14.83 24.58
N LYS A 485 13.98 14.74 23.98
CA LYS A 485 14.23 15.27 22.62
C LYS A 485 13.62 14.35 21.57
N ARG A 486 13.79 13.02 21.70
CA ARG A 486 13.20 12.03 20.78
C ARG A 486 11.68 12.14 20.75
N ALA A 487 11.03 12.17 21.91
CA ALA A 487 9.58 12.33 22.05
C ALA A 487 9.01 13.58 21.35
N LYS A 488 9.78 14.67 21.29
CA LYS A 488 9.41 15.90 20.58
C LYS A 488 9.65 15.79 19.06
N SER A 489 10.71 15.10 18.63
CA SER A 489 11.12 15.04 17.22
C SER A 489 10.30 14.07 16.36
N THR A 490 9.81 12.96 16.89
CA THR A 490 8.93 12.01 16.17
C THR A 490 7.46 12.41 16.21
N GLY A 491 7.13 13.52 16.87
CA GLY A 491 5.79 14.07 16.99
C GLY A 491 5.28 14.73 15.71
N GLY A 492 5.07 13.96 14.64
CA GLY A 492 4.13 14.35 13.58
C GLY A 492 2.80 14.75 14.21
N SER A 493 2.37 15.98 13.95
CA SER A 493 1.31 16.67 14.68
C SER A 493 -0.08 16.19 14.27
N THR A 494 -0.67 15.26 15.03
CA THR A 494 -2.12 14.98 14.97
C THR A 494 -2.78 14.93 16.34
N GLN A 495 -2.07 15.27 17.42
CA GLN A 495 -2.75 15.62 18.67
C GLN A 495 -3.36 17.00 18.52
N ARG A 496 -4.68 17.11 18.71
CA ARG A 496 -5.33 18.37 19.08
C ARG A 496 -4.56 18.92 20.27
N ARG A 497 -3.71 19.93 20.02
CA ARG A 497 -2.99 20.64 21.06
C ARG A 497 -4.05 21.21 22.00
N VAL A 498 -4.05 20.78 23.26
CA VAL A 498 -4.51 21.65 24.33
C VAL A 498 -3.65 22.90 24.19
N TRP A 499 -4.27 24.02 23.83
CA TRP A 499 -3.59 25.25 23.44
C TRP A 499 -2.89 25.81 24.68
N LYS A 500 -1.65 25.37 24.92
CA LYS A 500 -0.74 26.11 25.80
C LYS A 500 -0.28 27.34 25.01
N PRO A 501 -0.37 28.55 25.57
CA PRO A 501 0.20 29.75 24.95
C PRO A 501 1.66 29.44 24.57
N LYS A 502 2.01 29.67 23.31
CA LYS A 502 3.41 29.57 22.88
C LYS A 502 4.20 30.66 23.60
N ASP A 503 5.47 30.39 23.86
CA ASP A 503 6.42 31.41 24.29
C ASP A 503 6.40 32.58 23.29
N PRO A 504 6.20 33.84 23.73
CA PRO A 504 6.17 35.01 22.84
C PRO A 504 7.40 35.13 21.93
N VAL A 505 8.57 34.72 22.42
CA VAL A 505 9.82 34.79 21.63
C VAL A 505 9.77 33.79 20.49
N GLN A 506 9.28 32.57 20.75
CA GLN A 506 9.14 31.54 19.73
C GLN A 506 8.04 31.89 18.72
N ALA A 507 6.94 32.50 19.18
CA ALA A 507 5.89 32.97 18.30
C ALA A 507 6.36 34.08 17.35
N ALA A 508 7.16 35.04 17.85
CA ALA A 508 7.74 36.10 17.03
C ALA A 508 8.68 35.55 15.96
N LYS A 509 9.55 34.59 16.33
CA LYS A 509 10.47 33.96 15.38
C LYS A 509 9.73 33.16 14.29
N GLU A 510 8.71 32.39 14.67
CA GLU A 510 7.89 31.64 13.70
C GLU A 510 7.11 32.58 12.76
N GLU A 511 6.64 33.72 13.25
CA GLU A 511 5.98 34.74 12.41
C GLU A 511 6.97 35.39 11.44
N GLU A 512 8.20 35.69 11.87
CA GLU A 512 9.27 36.22 11.00
C GLU A 512 9.64 35.22 9.89
N GLU A 513 9.89 33.95 10.24
CA GLU A 513 10.16 32.88 9.27
C GLU A 513 8.98 32.67 8.29
N TYR A 514 7.75 32.76 8.79
CA TYR A 514 6.54 32.68 7.95
C TYR A 514 6.43 33.86 6.99
N GLN A 515 6.69 35.09 7.46
CA GLN A 515 6.67 36.28 6.62
C GLN A 515 7.75 36.23 5.54
N GLU A 516 8.97 35.80 5.87
CA GLU A 516 10.05 35.64 4.90
C GLU A 516 9.71 34.61 3.82
N MET A 517 9.21 33.44 4.24
CA MET A 517 8.75 32.39 3.31
C MET A 517 7.62 32.89 2.40
N GLN A 518 6.63 33.59 2.96
CA GLN A 518 5.50 34.11 2.20
C GLN A 518 5.90 35.21 1.22
N ARG A 519 6.88 36.06 1.57
CA ARG A 519 7.47 37.02 0.62
C ARG A 519 8.20 36.30 -0.50
N GLY A 520 8.92 35.21 -0.18
CA GLY A 520 9.64 34.39 -1.16
C GLY A 520 8.76 33.80 -2.26
N ILE A 521 7.48 33.55 -1.98
CA ILE A 521 6.51 32.95 -2.93
C ILE A 521 5.56 33.97 -3.58
N ARG A 522 5.80 35.28 -3.40
CA ARG A 522 4.96 36.37 -3.93
C ARG A 522 5.76 37.32 -4.81
N ARG A 523 5.14 37.81 -5.87
CA ARG A 523 5.70 38.78 -6.81
C ARG A 523 4.70 39.91 -7.09
N LYS A 524 5.18 41.02 -7.63
CA LYS A 524 4.38 42.15 -8.12
C LYS A 524 4.44 42.18 -9.65
N PHE A 525 3.28 42.23 -10.29
CA PHE A 525 3.13 42.40 -11.73
C PHE A 525 2.31 43.66 -12.02
N GLU A 526 2.87 44.55 -12.85
CA GLU A 526 2.24 45.81 -13.23
C GLU A 526 1.55 45.64 -14.58
N GLY A 527 0.38 45.01 -14.55
CA GLY A 527 -0.43 44.74 -15.74
C GLY A 527 -1.80 44.17 -15.40
N THR A 528 -2.56 43.86 -16.45
CA THR A 528 -3.87 43.21 -16.39
C THR A 528 -3.75 41.70 -16.25
N GLU A 529 -4.83 41.04 -15.84
CA GLU A 529 -4.84 39.58 -15.69
C GLU A 529 -4.63 38.84 -17.04
N GLN A 530 -4.98 39.47 -18.15
CA GLN A 530 -4.82 38.96 -19.51
C GLN A 530 -3.37 39.11 -19.97
N GLU A 531 -2.71 40.22 -19.65
CA GLU A 531 -1.27 40.39 -19.91
C GLU A 531 -0.45 39.40 -19.09
N LEU A 532 -0.82 39.17 -17.83
CA LEU A 532 -0.19 38.15 -16.99
C LEU A 532 -0.30 36.75 -17.63
N LYS A 533 -1.51 36.40 -18.09
CA LYS A 533 -1.75 35.12 -18.77
C LYS A 533 -0.91 35.01 -20.05
N ALA A 534 -0.89 36.06 -20.86
CA ALA A 534 -0.15 36.07 -22.13
C ALA A 534 1.37 35.88 -21.92
N GLU A 535 1.96 36.55 -20.93
CA GLU A 535 3.39 36.36 -20.60
C GLU A 535 3.67 34.97 -20.04
N LEU A 536 2.81 34.44 -19.15
CA LEU A 536 2.96 33.06 -18.66
C LEU A 536 2.88 32.03 -19.79
N ASP A 537 1.92 32.19 -20.69
CA ASP A 537 1.69 31.31 -21.82
C ASP A 537 2.87 31.34 -22.81
N LYS A 538 3.36 32.53 -23.12
CA LYS A 538 4.56 32.75 -23.96
C LYS A 538 5.81 32.11 -23.36
N VAL A 539 6.07 32.32 -22.07
CA VAL A 539 7.24 31.70 -21.38
C VAL A 539 7.11 30.17 -21.34
N MET A 540 5.89 29.63 -21.31
CA MET A 540 5.62 28.20 -21.37
C MET A 540 5.64 27.62 -22.79
N GLY A 541 5.88 28.44 -23.83
CA GLY A 541 5.85 28.02 -25.24
C GLY A 541 4.45 27.65 -25.73
N ASP A 542 3.41 28.23 -25.13
CA ASP A 542 2.01 28.09 -25.53
C ASP A 542 1.44 29.45 -25.94
N ASP A 543 1.98 30.07 -26.99
CA ASP A 543 1.52 31.38 -27.49
C ASP A 543 0.01 31.40 -27.81
N SER A 544 -0.59 30.22 -28.05
CA SER A 544 -2.00 30.04 -28.30
C SER A 544 -2.89 30.02 -27.05
N GLY A 545 -2.30 29.88 -25.85
CA GLY A 545 -2.98 29.79 -24.56
C GLY A 545 -3.92 28.60 -24.40
N ASN A 546 -3.77 27.55 -25.21
CA ASN A 546 -4.67 26.38 -25.27
C ASN A 546 -4.39 25.33 -24.16
N LEU A 547 -3.22 25.43 -23.54
CA LEU A 547 -2.76 24.56 -22.47
C LEU A 547 -2.94 25.19 -21.09
N SER A 548 -3.32 26.46 -20.99
CA SER A 548 -3.61 27.13 -19.73
C SER A 548 -5.05 27.62 -19.61
N THR A 549 -5.51 27.80 -18.37
CA THR A 549 -6.78 28.45 -18.04
C THR A 549 -6.53 29.57 -17.04
N LEU A 550 -7.32 30.64 -17.15
CA LEU A 550 -7.36 31.74 -16.18
C LEU A 550 -8.80 31.87 -15.69
N GLU A 551 -9.05 31.54 -14.43
CA GLU A 551 -10.38 31.47 -13.83
C GLU A 551 -10.53 32.55 -12.75
N GLU A 552 -11.57 33.39 -12.83
CA GLU A 552 -11.88 34.36 -11.77
C GLU A 552 -12.49 33.67 -10.54
N GLN A 553 -11.98 34.00 -9.36
CA GLN A 553 -12.51 33.59 -8.07
C GLN A 553 -13.17 34.77 -7.36
N ARG A 554 -14.37 34.53 -6.82
CA ARG A 554 -15.06 35.51 -5.98
C ARG A 554 -14.29 35.73 -4.68
N THR A 555 -13.83 36.96 -4.51
CA THR A 555 -13.27 37.51 -3.27
C THR A 555 -14.40 38.04 -2.39
N ARG A 556 -14.12 38.25 -1.10
CA ARG A 556 -15.08 38.91 -0.18
C ARG A 556 -15.05 40.42 -0.30
N ASP A 557 -13.89 40.94 -0.66
CA ASP A 557 -13.67 42.34 -0.88
C ASP A 557 -14.09 42.68 -2.31
N ALA A 558 -15.06 43.59 -2.44
CA ALA A 558 -15.66 43.96 -3.71
C ALA A 558 -14.67 44.74 -4.60
N GLU A 559 -13.62 45.32 -4.02
CA GLU A 559 -12.62 46.11 -4.75
C GLU A 559 -11.48 45.26 -5.31
N SER A 560 -11.24 44.07 -4.73
CA SER A 560 -10.21 43.15 -5.23
C SER A 560 -10.81 42.03 -6.08
N ARG A 561 -10.17 41.71 -7.20
CA ARG A 561 -10.52 40.52 -8.02
C ARG A 561 -9.36 39.54 -7.96
N ARG A 562 -9.67 38.25 -7.81
CA ARG A 562 -8.66 37.19 -7.77
C ARG A 562 -8.82 36.29 -8.99
N PHE A 563 -7.72 36.01 -9.67
CA PHE A 563 -7.65 35.09 -10.80
C PHE A 563 -6.75 33.92 -10.48
N ILE A 564 -7.07 32.77 -11.05
CA ILE A 564 -6.31 31.53 -10.90
C ILE A 564 -5.85 31.07 -12.26
N TRP A 565 -4.53 31.06 -12.46
CA TRP A 565 -3.90 30.47 -13.63
C TRP A 565 -3.47 29.03 -13.36
N LYS A 566 -3.82 28.13 -14.29
CA LYS A 566 -3.45 26.70 -14.28
C LYS A 566 -2.94 26.29 -15.65
N HIS A 567 -2.00 25.35 -15.71
CA HIS A 567 -1.46 24.83 -16.97
C HIS A 567 -1.50 23.30 -17.00
N LYS A 568 -1.93 22.69 -18.11
CA LYS A 568 -2.17 21.23 -18.23
C LYS A 568 -0.94 20.37 -17.94
N LYS A 569 0.26 20.87 -18.24
CA LYS A 569 1.52 20.14 -18.04
C LYS A 569 2.22 20.45 -16.71
N LEU A 570 1.76 21.46 -15.97
CA LEU A 570 2.42 21.93 -14.76
C LEU A 570 1.51 21.66 -13.55
N LYS A 571 2.07 21.03 -12.51
CA LYS A 571 1.38 20.92 -11.21
C LYS A 571 1.70 22.17 -10.39
N GLY A 572 0.66 22.88 -9.96
CA GLY A 572 0.81 24.17 -9.29
C GLY A 572 -0.25 25.16 -9.76
N VAL A 573 -0.39 26.26 -9.03
CA VAL A 573 -1.38 27.30 -9.32
C VAL A 573 -0.77 28.67 -9.06
N ILE A 574 -1.01 29.62 -9.96
CA ILE A 574 -0.64 31.03 -9.76
C ILE A 574 -1.92 31.82 -9.49
N ASN A 575 -1.99 32.48 -8.34
CA ASN A 575 -3.08 33.38 -8.00
C ASN A 575 -2.66 34.81 -8.34
N PHE A 576 -3.53 35.58 -8.97
CA PHE A 576 -3.30 36.98 -9.26
C PHE A 576 -4.39 37.85 -8.66
N THR A 577 -4.03 38.91 -7.94
CA THR A 577 -4.98 39.82 -7.30
C THR A 577 -4.86 41.23 -7.89
N THR A 578 -5.95 41.75 -8.48
CA THR A 578 -6.07 43.14 -8.94
C THR A 578 -6.88 43.97 -7.93
N PRO A 579 -6.66 45.30 -7.82
CA PRO A 579 -5.70 46.12 -8.57
C PRO A 579 -4.27 46.08 -7.99
N ALA A 580 -4.04 45.35 -6.91
CA ALA A 580 -2.76 45.34 -6.19
C ALA A 580 -1.58 44.78 -7.02
N GLY A 581 -1.85 44.01 -8.08
CA GLY A 581 -0.83 43.40 -8.92
C GLY A 581 -0.11 42.24 -8.23
N GLU A 582 -0.70 41.65 -7.19
CA GLU A 582 -0.08 40.58 -6.41
C GLU A 582 -0.15 39.25 -7.17
N VAL A 583 1.00 38.62 -7.38
CA VAL A 583 1.12 37.26 -7.93
C VAL A 583 1.58 36.33 -6.81
N HIS A 584 0.75 35.35 -6.42
CA HIS A 584 1.03 34.39 -5.35
C HIS A 584 1.08 32.96 -5.89
N VAL A 585 2.24 32.31 -5.72
CA VAL A 585 2.51 30.97 -6.23
C VAL A 585 2.12 29.91 -5.20
N GLN A 586 1.23 28.98 -5.58
CA GLN A 586 0.80 27.85 -4.76
C GLN A 586 1.27 26.51 -5.34
N GLY A 587 1.78 25.64 -4.48
CA GLY A 587 2.32 24.34 -4.85
C GLY A 587 3.21 23.77 -3.75
N ASN A 588 3.84 22.62 -4.02
CA ASN A 588 4.96 22.17 -3.19
C ASN A 588 6.21 23.05 -3.47
N GLN A 589 7.28 22.86 -2.69
CA GLN A 589 8.49 23.70 -2.80
C GLN A 589 9.13 23.68 -4.19
N GLU A 590 9.24 22.51 -4.82
CA GLU A 590 9.81 22.37 -6.17
C GLU A 590 8.97 23.12 -7.22
N GLN A 591 7.64 23.01 -7.12
CA GLN A 591 6.69 23.71 -7.99
C GLN A 591 6.77 25.22 -7.80
N GLN A 592 6.89 25.68 -6.55
CA GLN A 592 7.05 27.09 -6.22
C GLN A 592 8.34 27.65 -6.82
N ILE A 593 9.48 26.97 -6.64
CA ILE A 593 10.77 27.39 -7.21
C ILE A 593 10.66 27.53 -8.73
N PHE A 594 10.14 26.50 -9.40
CA PHE A 594 10.00 26.52 -10.85
C PHE A 594 9.09 27.66 -11.33
N MET A 595 7.91 27.84 -10.73
CA MET A 595 6.99 28.92 -11.12
C MET A 595 7.55 30.30 -10.81
N LEU A 596 8.27 30.46 -9.69
CA LEU A 596 8.95 31.72 -9.39
C LEU A 596 10.01 32.02 -10.42
N ASP A 597 10.76 31.02 -10.89
CA ASP A 597 11.75 31.16 -11.96
C ASP A 597 11.11 31.66 -13.27
N LEU A 598 9.93 31.15 -13.65
CA LEU A 598 9.18 31.66 -14.80
C LEU A 598 8.80 33.15 -14.66
N LEU A 599 8.48 33.58 -13.43
CA LEU A 599 8.02 34.93 -13.13
C LEU A 599 9.17 35.94 -13.01
N LYS A 600 10.41 35.53 -12.67
CA LYS A 600 11.48 36.47 -12.26
C LYS A 600 11.86 37.48 -13.33
N GLY A 601 11.73 37.12 -14.61
CA GLY A 601 12.19 37.95 -15.72
C GLY A 601 11.37 39.22 -15.96
N TRP A 602 10.13 39.27 -15.44
CA TRP A 602 9.16 40.32 -15.79
C TRP A 602 8.22 40.67 -14.62
N THR A 603 8.54 40.20 -13.41
CA THR A 603 7.87 40.59 -12.15
C THR A 603 8.86 41.10 -11.12
N GLN A 604 8.40 41.99 -10.24
CA GLN A 604 9.19 42.53 -9.13
C GLN A 604 8.95 41.72 -7.84
N PRO A 605 9.83 41.77 -6.84
CA PRO A 605 9.53 41.23 -5.50
C PRO A 605 8.28 41.88 -4.90
N TRP A 606 7.47 41.11 -4.17
CA TRP A 606 6.28 41.65 -3.51
C TRP A 606 6.67 42.38 -2.22
N GLU A 607 6.42 43.70 -2.19
CA GLU A 607 6.69 44.54 -1.01
C GLU A 607 5.43 44.80 -0.15
N GLY A 608 4.25 44.47 -0.67
CA GLY A 608 2.98 44.70 0.00
C GLY A 608 2.74 43.80 1.23
N PRO A 609 1.53 43.90 1.83
CA PRO A 609 1.19 43.13 3.03
C PRO A 609 1.19 41.63 2.74
N VAL A 610 1.56 40.86 3.76
CA VAL A 610 1.57 39.40 3.75
C VAL A 610 0.56 38.91 4.80
N PRO A 611 -0.21 37.83 4.54
CA PRO A 611 -1.11 37.29 5.56
C PRO A 611 -0.36 36.98 6.85
N SER A 612 -0.98 37.21 8.01
CA SER A 612 -0.43 36.79 9.30
C SER A 612 -0.71 35.30 9.54
N LEU A 613 0.15 34.60 10.30
CA LEU A 613 0.02 33.16 10.58
C LEU A 613 -1.35 32.78 11.19
N GLU A 614 -1.97 33.69 11.96
CA GLU A 614 -3.28 33.45 12.60
C GLU A 614 -4.46 33.38 11.61
N SER A 615 -4.33 33.97 10.42
CA SER A 615 -5.43 34.13 9.47
C SER A 615 -5.77 32.83 8.71
N GLU A 616 -4.79 31.95 8.48
CA GLU A 616 -5.00 30.70 7.74
C GLU A 616 -5.71 29.63 8.58
N GLY A 617 -5.61 29.69 9.91
CA GLY A 617 -6.15 28.67 10.82
C GLY A 617 -7.66 28.73 11.07
N LYS A 618 -8.28 29.91 10.93
CA LYS A 618 -9.71 30.11 11.25
C LYS A 618 -10.66 29.91 10.06
N GLY A 619 -10.15 29.75 8.84
CA GLY A 619 -10.93 29.82 7.61
C GLY A 619 -11.60 28.53 7.08
N LYS A 620 -11.27 27.35 7.60
CA LYS A 620 -11.83 26.07 7.08
C LYS A 620 -12.75 25.39 8.10
N GLY A 621 -13.97 25.92 8.22
CA GLY A 621 -15.05 25.27 8.96
C GLY A 621 -16.42 25.70 8.45
N LYS A 622 -17.08 24.82 7.69
CA LYS A 622 -18.50 24.84 7.30
C LYS A 622 -18.87 25.77 6.14
N GLY A 623 -18.57 25.33 4.92
CA GLY A 623 -19.50 25.57 3.81
C GLY A 623 -20.79 24.77 4.08
N LYS A 624 -21.89 25.46 4.36
CA LYS A 624 -23.24 24.89 4.34
C LYS A 624 -23.58 24.62 2.87
N GLY A 625 -23.62 23.34 2.48
CA GLY A 625 -24.32 22.96 1.25
C GLY A 625 -25.82 23.17 1.45
N LYS A 626 -26.41 24.06 0.66
CA LYS A 626 -27.84 24.08 0.33
C LYS A 626 -27.93 23.71 -1.15
N GLY A 627 -28.87 22.82 -1.48
CA GLY A 627 -29.10 22.29 -2.82
C GLY A 627 -29.09 20.78 -2.78
#